data_AF-A0A7C7DJ53-F1
#
_entry.id   AF-A0A7C7DJ53-F1
#
_cell.length_a   1.000
_cell.length_b   1.000
_cell.length_c   1.000
_cell.angle_alpha   90.00
_cell.angle_beta   90.00
_cell.angle_gamma   90.00
#
_symmetry.space_group_name_H-M   'P 1'
#
loop_
_entity.id
_entity.type
_entity.pdbx_description
1 polymer ?
#
loop_
_entity_poly.entity_id
_entity_poly.type
_entity_poly.pdbx_seq_one_letter_code
_entity_poly.pdbx_strand_id
1 'polypeptide(L)'
;MSKAIPRLELGDVLKLKKPHPCGSYLWEITRTGADIRIKCLGCGHQVLMPRVKLEKKIREITPYSESALPGSDEAVKETFKGGAGGGVPRKP
;
A
#
# COMPACT_ATOMS: atom_id res chain seq x y z
N MET A 1 -19.43 -10.79 17.61
CA MET A 1 -18.16 -11.39 17.13
C MET A 1 -17.32 -10.27 16.53
N SER A 2 -16.57 -9.58 17.38
CA SER A 2 -15.79 -8.41 17.01
C SER A 2 -14.54 -8.89 16.27
N LYS A 3 -14.53 -8.83 14.94
CA LYS A 3 -13.34 -9.15 14.13
C LYS A 3 -12.31 -8.07 14.45
N ALA A 4 -11.41 -8.36 15.39
CA ALA A 4 -10.23 -7.55 15.66
C ALA A 4 -9.52 -7.38 14.32
N ILE A 5 -9.32 -6.14 13.89
CA ILE A 5 -8.67 -5.85 12.61
C ILE A 5 -7.19 -6.19 12.81
N PRO A 6 -6.66 -7.24 12.15
CA PRO A 6 -5.25 -7.59 12.28
C PRO A 6 -4.37 -6.49 11.69
N ARG A 7 -3.07 -6.56 12.02
CA ARG A 7 -2.04 -5.73 11.41
C ARG A 7 -2.10 -5.90 9.89
N LEU A 8 -2.08 -4.77 9.17
CA LEU A 8 -2.00 -4.75 7.73
C LEU A 8 -0.54 -4.88 7.32
N GLU A 9 -0.26 -5.85 6.47
CA GLU A 9 1.07 -6.17 5.95
C GLU A 9 1.14 -5.90 4.43
N LEU A 10 2.36 -5.87 3.91
CA LEU A 10 2.59 -5.70 2.47
C LEU A 10 2.13 -6.99 1.76
N GLY A 11 1.36 -6.84 0.68
CA GLY A 11 0.82 -7.97 -0.07
C GLY A 11 -0.56 -8.46 0.39
N ASP A 12 -1.10 -7.92 1.49
CA ASP A 12 -2.47 -8.26 1.89
C ASP A 12 -3.51 -7.81 0.86
N VAL A 13 -4.55 -8.62 0.69
CA VAL A 13 -5.67 -8.31 -0.19
C VAL A 13 -6.88 -7.88 0.64
N LEU A 14 -7.27 -6.63 0.47
CA LEU A 14 -8.41 -6.00 1.11
C LEU A 14 -9.64 -6.05 0.20
N LYS A 15 -10.78 -6.39 0.80
CA LYS A 15 -12.09 -6.27 0.17
C LYS A 15 -12.84 -5.09 0.76
N LEU A 16 -12.99 -4.01 -0.01
CA LEU A 16 -13.68 -2.80 0.44
C LEU A 16 -15.20 -2.93 0.33
N LYS A 17 -15.92 -2.18 1.17
CA LYS A 17 -17.40 -2.05 1.10
C LYS A 17 -17.87 -1.27 -0.11
N LYS A 18 -17.09 -0.28 -0.57
CA LYS A 18 -17.40 0.53 -1.75
C LYS A 18 -16.64 -0.04 -2.97
N PRO A 19 -17.30 -0.21 -4.13
CA PRO A 19 -16.62 -0.57 -5.36
C PRO A 19 -15.67 0.55 -5.79
N HIS A 20 -14.56 0.17 -6.43
CA HIS A 20 -13.81 1.10 -7.25
C HIS A 20 -14.66 1.47 -8.48
N PRO A 21 -14.54 2.67 -9.07
CA PRO A 21 -15.19 3.02 -10.34
C PRO A 21 -14.99 2.02 -11.49
N CYS A 22 -13.99 1.13 -11.41
CA CYS A 22 -13.81 0.05 -12.38
C CYS A 22 -14.66 -1.21 -12.12
N GLY A 23 -15.44 -1.27 -11.03
CA GLY A 23 -16.28 -2.43 -10.65
C GLY A 23 -15.58 -3.46 -9.75
N SER A 24 -14.29 -3.31 -9.46
CA SER A 24 -13.56 -4.22 -8.57
C SER A 24 -13.66 -3.80 -7.11
N TYR A 25 -13.69 -4.80 -6.22
CA TYR A 25 -13.74 -4.61 -4.76
C TYR A 25 -12.44 -5.00 -4.07
N LEU A 26 -11.50 -5.58 -4.84
CA LEU A 26 -10.24 -6.12 -4.36
C LEU A 26 -9.13 -5.09 -4.52
N TRP A 27 -8.38 -4.93 -3.44
CA TRP A 27 -7.30 -3.97 -3.32
C TRP A 27 -6.11 -4.64 -2.66
N GLU A 28 -4.93 -4.51 -3.23
CA GLU A 28 -3.69 -5.05 -2.69
C GLU A 28 -2.92 -3.94 -1.95
N ILE A 29 -2.34 -4.25 -0.80
CA ILE A 29 -1.49 -3.31 -0.08
C ILE A 29 -0.09 -3.34 -0.67
N THR A 30 0.31 -2.25 -1.31
CA THR A 30 1.67 -2.10 -1.87
C THR A 30 2.62 -1.44 -0.88
N ARG A 31 2.10 -0.59 0.03
CA ARG A 31 2.91 0.07 1.07
C ARG A 31 2.16 0.18 2.39
N THR A 32 2.83 -0.17 3.48
CA THR A 32 2.37 0.00 4.86
C THR A 32 3.24 1.07 5.55
N GLY A 33 2.60 1.99 6.26
CA GLY A 33 3.25 3.15 6.89
C GLY A 33 2.21 4.04 7.57
N ALA A 34 2.51 5.35 7.71
CA ALA A 34 1.52 6.32 8.17
C ALA A 34 0.31 6.42 7.22
N ASP A 35 0.62 6.48 5.92
CA ASP A 35 -0.35 6.35 4.84
C ASP A 35 -0.18 5.00 4.15
N ILE A 36 -1.30 4.38 3.80
CA ILE A 36 -1.32 3.08 3.16
C ILE A 36 -1.56 3.30 1.68
N ARG A 37 -0.66 2.78 0.84
CA ARG A 37 -0.86 2.76 -0.61
C ARG A 37 -1.47 1.44 -1.00
N ILE A 38 -2.65 1.51 -1.59
CA ILE A 38 -3.39 0.36 -2.09
C ILE A 38 -3.47 0.40 -3.61
N LYS A 39 -3.38 -0.77 -4.25
CA LYS A 39 -3.48 -0.96 -5.69
C LYS A 39 -4.74 -1.75 -6.01
N CYS A 40 -5.56 -1.26 -6.92
CA CYS A 40 -6.72 -2.00 -7.38
C CYS A 40 -6.27 -3.16 -8.29
N LEU A 41 -6.73 -4.38 -7.99
CA LEU A 41 -6.38 -5.57 -8.81
C LEU A 41 -7.10 -5.61 -10.17
N GLY A 42 -8.18 -4.85 -10.35
CA GLY A 42 -8.92 -4.83 -11.61
C GLY A 42 -8.39 -3.84 -12.65
N CYS A 43 -7.87 -2.69 -12.22
CA CYS A 43 -7.40 -1.63 -13.13
C CYS A 43 -5.95 -1.18 -12.87
N GLY A 44 -5.30 -1.71 -11.83
CA GLY A 44 -3.91 -1.36 -11.47
C GLY A 44 -3.74 0.04 -10.85
N HIS A 45 -4.82 0.78 -10.61
CA HIS A 45 -4.75 2.13 -10.08
C HIS A 45 -4.30 2.14 -8.61
N GLN A 46 -3.39 3.05 -8.27
CA GLN A 46 -2.83 3.17 -6.93
C GLN A 46 -3.37 4.40 -6.22
N VAL A 47 -3.86 4.22 -4.99
CA VAL A 47 -4.43 5.30 -4.18
C VAL A 47 -3.74 5.33 -2.82
N LEU A 48 -3.41 6.52 -2.35
CA LEU A 48 -2.91 6.75 -0.99
C LEU A 48 -4.10 7.03 -0.07
N MET A 49 -4.27 6.24 0.99
CA MET A 49 -5.35 6.42 1.95
C MET A 49 -4.82 6.25 3.37
N PRO A 50 -5.16 7.17 4.31
CA PRO A 50 -4.76 7.02 5.69
C PRO A 50 -5.43 5.81 6.33
N ARG A 51 -4.71 5.15 7.24
CA ARG A 51 -5.13 3.91 7.90
C ARG A 51 -6.55 3.98 8.48
N VAL A 52 -6.85 5.04 9.23
CA VAL A 52 -8.16 5.24 9.89
C VAL A 52 -9.33 5.26 8.90
N LYS A 53 -9.14 5.82 7.70
CA LYS A 53 -10.18 5.83 6.66
C LYS A 53 -10.31 4.46 6.00
N LEU A 54 -9.19 3.76 5.79
CA LEU A 54 -9.16 2.44 5.19
C LEU A 54 -9.87 1.41 6.08
N GLU A 55 -9.56 1.40 7.38
CA GLU A 55 -10.16 0.51 8.38
C GLU A 55 -11.69 0.60 8.42
N LYS A 56 -12.26 1.81 8.30
CA LYS A 56 -13.72 2.01 8.25
C LYS A 56 -14.36 1.48 6.96
N LYS A 57 -13.60 1.43 5.86
CA LYS A 57 -14.06 1.02 4.52
C LYS A 57 -13.84 -0.46 4.24
N ILE A 58 -12.94 -1.11 4.95
CA ILE A 58 -12.68 -2.54 4.81
C ILE A 58 -13.93 -3.33 5.22
N ARG A 59 -14.30 -4.31 4.40
CA ARG A 59 -15.33 -5.31 4.71
C ARG A 59 -14.68 -6.59 5.20
N GLU A 60 -13.63 -7.00 4.51
CA GLU A 60 -12.88 -8.22 4.81
C GLU A 60 -11.41 -8.03 4.41
N ILE A 61 -10.53 -8.70 5.14
CA ILE A 61 -9.09 -8.76 4.88
C ILE A 61 -8.80 -10.22 4.59
N THR A 62 -8.20 -10.48 3.43
CA THR A 62 -7.67 -11.77 3.04
C THR A 62 -6.16 -11.67 3.17
N PRO A 63 -5.57 -12.20 4.25
CA PRO A 63 -4.13 -12.30 4.33
C PRO A 63 -3.65 -13.17 3.17
N TYR A 64 -2.54 -12.78 2.55
CA TYR A 64 -1.88 -13.67 1.59
C TYR A 64 -1.29 -14.82 2.40
N SER A 65 -1.97 -15.97 2.39
CA SER A 65 -1.53 -17.15 3.11
C SER A 65 -0.31 -17.75 2.43
N GLU A 66 0.87 -17.32 2.85
CA GLU A 66 2.08 -18.14 2.79
C GLU A 66 2.56 -18.31 4.24
N SER A 67 2.27 -19.47 4.80
CA SER A 67 2.20 -19.77 6.24
C SER A 67 3.51 -19.67 7.03
N ALA A 68 4.54 -18.96 6.59
CA ALA A 68 5.80 -18.85 7.34
C ALA A 68 6.75 -17.78 6.77
N LEU A 69 6.66 -16.52 7.18
CA LEU A 69 7.85 -15.65 7.25
C LEU A 69 7.73 -14.63 8.41
N PRO A 70 8.43 -14.84 9.55
CA PRO A 70 8.74 -13.77 10.46
C PRO A 70 9.95 -12.98 9.91
N GLY A 71 9.79 -11.68 9.68
CA GLY A 71 10.93 -10.77 9.54
C GLY A 71 10.98 -9.98 8.24
N SER A 72 10.64 -8.69 8.34
CA SER A 72 11.26 -7.65 7.52
C SER A 72 11.35 -6.37 8.38
N ASP A 73 11.92 -6.52 9.58
CA ASP A 73 12.69 -5.44 10.19
C ASP A 73 14.09 -5.56 9.62
N GLU A 74 14.28 -5.11 8.38
CA GLU A 74 15.62 -4.83 7.87
C GLU A 74 15.66 -3.38 7.43
N ALA A 75 16.11 -2.60 8.39
CA ALA A 75 16.59 -1.25 8.29
C ALA A 75 17.36 -0.98 6.99
N VAL A 76 16.76 -0.22 6.07
CA VAL A 76 17.54 0.57 5.11
C VAL A 76 17.86 1.92 5.75
N LYS A 77 18.86 1.91 6.64
CA LYS A 77 19.53 3.12 7.12
C LYS A 77 20.73 3.40 6.22
N GLU A 78 20.81 4.66 5.80
CA GLU A 78 22.01 5.40 5.34
C GLU A 78 22.56 5.03 3.95
N THR A 79 22.71 5.99 3.02
CA THR A 79 23.70 7.07 3.15
C THR A 79 23.32 8.32 2.35
N PHE A 80 23.44 9.45 3.03
CA PHE A 80 23.44 10.82 2.52
C PHE A 80 24.83 11.16 1.95
N LYS A 81 24.94 11.51 0.66
CA LYS A 81 26.05 12.32 0.11
C LYS A 81 25.65 12.94 -1.24
N GLY A 82 25.79 14.27 -1.34
CA GLY A 82 25.22 15.10 -2.40
C GLY A 82 26.00 15.21 -3.71
N GLY A 83 25.66 16.22 -4.52
CA GLY A 83 26.51 16.69 -5.62
C GLY A 83 25.80 17.24 -6.86
N ALA A 84 25.72 18.58 -6.93
CA ALA A 84 25.86 19.47 -8.09
C ALA A 84 25.07 19.24 -9.41
N GLY A 85 24.27 20.27 -9.75
CA GLY A 85 24.31 21.04 -11.01
C GLY A 85 24.42 20.32 -12.36
N GLY A 86 23.38 20.43 -13.20
CA GLY A 86 23.46 20.16 -14.64
C GLY A 86 22.51 21.09 -15.40
N GLY A 87 23.08 21.99 -16.19
CA GLY A 87 22.41 23.13 -16.83
C GLY A 87 21.40 22.79 -17.92
N VAL A 88 20.62 23.82 -18.23
CA VAL A 88 19.58 23.88 -19.27
C VAL A 88 20.21 23.89 -20.66
N PRO A 89 19.83 22.98 -21.58
CA PRO A 89 19.96 23.26 -23.00
C PRO A 89 18.71 24.01 -23.47
N ARG A 90 18.85 25.32 -23.67
CA ARG A 90 17.86 26.09 -24.46
C ARG A 90 18.00 25.62 -25.92
N LYS A 91 16.91 25.10 -26.46
CA LYS A 91 16.80 24.72 -27.88
C LYS A 91 16.85 26.00 -28.74
N PRO A 92 17.51 25.98 -29.93
CA PRO A 92 17.60 27.13 -30.83
C PRO A 92 16.24 27.58 -31.36
#